data_AF-A0A2N1M7D8-F1
#
_entry.id   AF-A0A2N1M7D8-F1
#
_cell.length_a   1.000
_cell.length_b   1.000
_cell.length_c   1.000
_cell.angle_alpha   90.00
_cell.angle_beta   90.00
_cell.angle_gamma   90.00
#
_symmetry.space_group_name_H-M   'P 1'
#
loop_
_entity.id
_entity.type
_entity.pdbx_description
1 polymer ?
#
loop_
_entity_poly.entity_id
_entity_poly.type
_entity_poly.pdbx_seq_one_letter_code
_entity_poly.pdbx_strand_id
1 'polypeptide(L)'
;MAYNLSPEKFIFDPKDADIAQNNENDLHKIEFLFNNHIVQAWCVRHDNQTEKKGLYPAVLEDLCNKRLELKARLAPLGKKKQHLGKIISSAKERGKKIPESLNLEYSSVCFDYDYWDSKQKALKVYMNTFYGEAGNSKSPIFLRELACGTTTAGKYNLNLVAEFVSKKGFGIKYGDTDSLYLTCPDKYYEKCDEALSRKDLSKEAHWTEMVKITMDVMRKLRDQVNAYLRIKSETSYLKMAYEEVLFPVCFAGKKKYFGVGHEDVVNFKPKPFS
;
A
#
# COMPACT_ATOMS: atom_id res chain seq x y z
N MET A 1 -3.28 11.63 8.73
CA MET A 1 -3.15 10.89 10.01
C MET A 1 -1.78 11.09 10.64
N ALA A 2 -0.69 10.49 10.12
CA ALA A 2 0.64 10.52 10.75
C ALA A 2 1.17 11.91 11.18
N TYR A 3 0.96 12.93 10.35
CA TYR A 3 1.45 14.30 10.61
C TYR A 3 0.36 15.26 11.09
N ASN A 4 -0.79 14.72 11.52
CA ASN A 4 -1.94 15.48 12.01
C ASN A 4 -2.53 16.54 11.05
N LEU A 5 -2.27 16.44 9.74
CA LEU A 5 -2.74 17.41 8.73
C LEU A 5 -4.27 17.61 8.82
N SER A 6 -4.67 18.74 9.40
CA SER A 6 -6.06 19.13 9.65
C SER A 6 -6.16 20.65 9.70
N PRO A 7 -7.21 21.28 9.13
CA PRO A 7 -7.31 22.74 9.01
C PRO A 7 -7.05 23.50 10.32
N GLU A 8 -7.62 23.04 11.43
CA GLU A 8 -7.51 23.63 12.76
C GLU A 8 -6.18 23.35 13.47
N LYS A 9 -5.29 22.58 12.84
CA LYS A 9 -3.94 22.27 13.36
C LYS A 9 -2.84 22.99 12.58
N PHE A 10 -3.19 23.76 11.55
CA PHE A 10 -2.22 24.53 10.77
C PHE A 10 -1.84 25.83 11.45
N ILE A 11 -0.56 26.16 11.35
CA ILE A 11 0.02 27.45 11.70
C ILE A 11 0.71 27.97 10.43
N PHE A 12 0.42 29.22 10.05
CA PHE A 12 0.95 29.83 8.83
C PHE A 12 1.99 30.92 9.10
N ASP A 13 1.92 31.55 10.28
CA ASP A 13 2.90 32.56 10.69
C ASP A 13 4.11 31.88 11.39
N PRO A 14 5.35 32.18 10.97
CA PRO A 14 6.54 31.64 11.62
C PRO A 14 6.65 31.97 13.12
N LYS A 15 6.19 33.15 13.56
CA LYS A 15 6.22 33.55 14.98
C LYS A 15 5.28 32.71 15.81
N ASP A 16 4.09 32.41 15.28
CA ASP A 16 3.13 31.52 15.94
C ASP A 16 3.67 30.09 16.01
N ALA A 17 4.45 29.66 15.01
CA ALA A 17 5.13 28.37 15.03
C ALA A 17 6.20 28.34 16.14
N ASP A 18 7.01 29.40 16.28
CA ASP A 18 8.01 29.51 17.35
C ASP A 18 7.32 29.51 18.74
N ILE A 19 6.21 30.23 18.90
CA ILE A 19 5.41 30.23 20.14
C ILE A 19 4.88 28.81 20.44
N ALA A 20 4.34 28.12 19.44
CA ALA A 20 3.84 26.75 19.62
C ALA A 20 4.95 25.77 20.05
N GLN A 21 6.14 25.88 19.44
CA GLN A 21 7.32 25.08 19.82
C GLN A 21 7.80 25.39 21.24
N ASN A 22 7.83 26.67 21.63
CA ASN A 22 8.18 27.08 22.99
C ASN A 22 7.18 26.58 24.04
N ASN A 23 5.93 26.33 23.63
CA ASN A 23 4.88 25.72 24.46
C ASN A 23 4.86 24.18 24.36
N GLU A 24 6.00 23.55 24.06
CA GLU A 24 6.19 22.08 24.01
C GLU A 24 5.30 21.36 22.98
N ASN A 25 4.93 22.03 21.88
CA ASN A 25 4.25 21.36 20.77
C ASN A 25 5.23 20.94 19.68
N ASP A 26 5.22 19.65 19.34
CA ASP A 26 5.95 19.15 18.19
C ASP A 26 5.25 19.62 16.89
N LEU A 27 6.02 20.20 15.97
CA LEU A 27 5.50 20.69 14.70
C LEU A 27 6.01 19.87 13.53
N HIS A 28 5.13 19.59 12.57
CA HIS A 28 5.50 19.11 11.25
C HIS A 28 5.58 20.29 10.28
N LYS A 29 6.80 20.68 9.88
CA LYS A 29 7.00 21.71 8.86
C LYS A 29 6.64 21.19 7.48
N ILE A 30 5.88 21.98 6.74
CA ILE A 30 5.47 21.76 5.35
C ILE A 30 6.06 22.88 4.52
N GLU A 31 6.74 22.53 3.44
CA GLU A 31 7.36 23.47 2.52
C GLU A 31 7.26 22.95 1.09
N PHE A 32 6.73 23.77 0.19
CA PHE A 32 6.59 23.40 -1.22
C PHE A 32 6.61 24.63 -2.14
N LEU A 33 7.02 24.43 -3.38
CA LEU A 33 6.97 25.46 -4.42
C LEU A 33 5.58 25.51 -5.05
N PHE A 34 4.98 26.70 -5.08
CA PHE A 34 3.68 26.95 -5.72
C PHE A 34 3.70 28.31 -6.42
N ASN A 35 3.38 28.33 -7.72
CA ASN A 35 3.43 29.53 -8.56
C ASN A 35 4.77 30.30 -8.44
N ASN A 36 5.90 29.59 -8.43
CA ASN A 36 7.25 30.13 -8.24
C ASN A 36 7.52 30.79 -6.87
N HIS A 37 6.66 30.58 -5.88
CA HIS A 37 6.87 31.02 -4.50
C HIS A 37 6.96 29.83 -3.57
N ILE A 38 7.83 29.91 -2.56
CA ILE A 38 7.89 28.90 -1.50
C ILE A 38 6.75 29.20 -0.55
N VAL A 39 5.84 28.23 -0.39
CA VAL A 39 4.80 28.25 0.64
C VAL A 39 5.28 27.42 1.81
N GLN A 40 5.21 28.00 3.00
CA GLN A 40 5.55 27.35 4.26
C GLN A 40 4.34 27.32 5.17
N ALA A 41 4.18 26.22 5.89
CA ALA A 41 3.21 26.08 6.97
C ALA A 41 3.73 25.06 7.98
N TRP A 42 3.13 25.04 9.15
CA TRP A 42 3.40 24.05 10.18
C TRP A 42 2.09 23.38 10.58
N CYS A 43 2.17 22.12 10.96
CA CYS A 43 1.03 21.42 11.55
C CYS A 43 1.42 20.91 12.94
N VAL A 44 0.60 21.24 13.95
CA VAL A 44 0.79 20.74 15.31
C VAL A 44 0.58 19.24 15.32
N ARG A 45 1.59 18.47 15.74
CA ARG A 45 1.53 17.02 15.81
C ARG A 45 0.61 16.59 16.96
N HIS A 46 0.05 15.40 16.81
CA HIS A 46 -0.84 14.84 17.83
C HIS A 46 -0.10 13.94 18.82
N ASP A 47 1.18 13.62 18.61
CA ASP A 47 2.04 12.85 19.54
C ASP A 47 1.41 11.54 20.05
N ASN A 48 0.64 10.87 19.19
CA ASN A 48 -0.21 9.72 19.51
C ASN A 48 -1.25 9.93 20.64
N GLN A 49 -1.56 11.18 20.98
CA GLN A 49 -2.61 11.61 21.89
C GLN A 49 -3.90 11.91 21.12
N THR A 50 -5.03 11.39 21.60
CA THR A 50 -6.31 11.46 20.89
C THR A 50 -6.90 12.88 20.94
N GLU A 51 -6.75 13.56 22.08
CA GLU A 51 -7.17 14.93 22.36
C GLU A 51 -6.43 15.97 21.50
N LYS A 52 -5.20 15.68 21.10
CA LYS A 52 -4.41 16.55 20.21
C LYS A 52 -4.72 16.32 18.73
N LYS A 53 -5.39 15.20 18.38
CA LYS A 53 -5.68 14.83 17.00
C LYS A 53 -6.69 15.79 16.37
N GLY A 54 -6.41 16.22 15.16
CA GLY A 54 -7.33 17.04 14.40
C GLY A 54 -8.58 16.28 13.94
N LEU A 55 -9.64 17.01 13.63
CA LEU A 55 -10.90 16.48 13.12
C LEU A 55 -10.70 15.72 11.80
N TYR A 56 -9.91 16.26 10.87
CA TYR A 56 -9.65 15.62 9.58
C TYR A 56 -8.99 14.23 9.73
N PRO A 57 -7.84 14.08 10.45
CA PRO A 57 -7.26 12.76 10.68
C PRO A 57 -8.11 11.87 11.59
N ALA A 58 -8.92 12.40 12.53
CA ALA A 58 -9.83 11.60 13.34
C ALA A 58 -10.94 10.95 12.50
N VAL A 59 -11.56 11.71 11.59
CA VAL A 59 -12.57 11.19 10.66
C VAL A 59 -11.96 10.13 9.74
N LEU A 60 -10.76 10.37 9.20
CA LEU A 60 -10.06 9.37 8.37
C LEU A 60 -9.71 8.10 9.15
N GLU A 61 -9.34 8.21 10.42
CA GLU A 61 -9.06 7.07 11.28
C GLU A 61 -10.32 6.23 11.53
N ASP A 62 -11.46 6.86 11.85
CA ASP A 62 -12.74 6.17 12.00
C ASP A 62 -13.15 5.43 10.71
N LEU A 63 -13.06 6.10 9.55
CA LEU A 63 -13.34 5.49 8.26
C LEU A 63 -12.39 4.32 7.94
N CYS A 64 -11.11 4.46 8.30
CA CYS A 64 -10.12 3.40 8.14
C CYS A 64 -10.46 2.20 9.03
N ASN A 65 -10.81 2.41 10.29
CA ASN A 65 -11.20 1.37 11.24
C ASN A 65 -12.45 0.63 10.77
N LYS A 66 -13.51 1.35 10.36
CA LYS A 66 -14.70 0.75 9.75
C LYS A 66 -14.34 -0.11 8.55
N ARG A 67 -13.44 0.36 7.69
CA ARG A 67 -12.98 -0.40 6.51
C ARG A 67 -12.19 -1.65 6.92
N LEU A 68 -11.38 -1.60 7.97
CA LEU A 68 -10.65 -2.74 8.50
C LEU A 68 -11.60 -3.83 9.01
N GLU A 69 -12.67 -3.45 9.71
CA GLU A 69 -13.71 -4.40 10.15
C GLU A 69 -14.39 -5.11 8.98
N LEU A 70 -14.72 -4.37 7.91
CA LEU A 70 -15.28 -4.97 6.70
C LEU A 70 -14.30 -5.93 6.02
N LYS A 71 -13.01 -5.57 5.95
CA LYS A 71 -11.96 -6.44 5.40
C LYS A 71 -11.77 -7.72 6.23
N ALA A 72 -11.90 -7.63 7.55
CA ALA A 72 -11.84 -8.81 8.42
C ALA A 72 -12.97 -9.80 8.12
N ARG A 73 -14.18 -9.31 7.78
CA ARG A 73 -15.30 -10.15 7.33
C ARG A 73 -15.08 -10.75 5.94
N LEU A 74 -14.41 -10.03 5.05
CA LEU A 74 -14.10 -10.49 3.69
C LEU A 74 -13.08 -11.62 3.63
N ALA A 75 -12.06 -11.60 4.50
CA ALA A 75 -10.97 -12.58 4.48
C ALA A 75 -11.46 -14.06 4.51
N PRO A 76 -12.34 -14.49 5.43
CA PRO A 76 -12.85 -15.85 5.43
C PRO A 76 -13.76 -16.15 4.22
N LEU A 77 -14.59 -15.18 3.80
CA LEU A 77 -15.45 -15.33 2.62
C LEU A 77 -14.63 -15.52 1.34
N GLY A 78 -13.54 -14.78 1.18
CA GLY A 78 -12.63 -14.92 0.04
C GLY A 78 -11.98 -16.30 -0.02
N LYS A 79 -11.51 -16.81 1.13
CA LYS A 79 -10.98 -18.19 1.23
C LYS A 79 -12.03 -19.23 0.85
N LYS A 80 -13.26 -19.08 1.36
CA LYS A 80 -14.38 -19.98 1.06
C LYS A 80 -14.76 -19.92 -0.43
N LYS A 81 -14.89 -18.72 -1.00
CA LYS A 81 -15.14 -18.47 -2.44
C LYS A 81 -14.10 -19.16 -3.30
N GLN A 82 -12.81 -18.99 -2.99
CA GLN A 82 -11.72 -19.61 -3.75
C GLN A 82 -11.75 -21.15 -3.63
N HIS A 83 -11.97 -21.69 -2.44
CA HIS A 83 -12.04 -23.13 -2.21
C HIS A 83 -13.18 -23.79 -2.99
N LEU A 84 -14.41 -23.26 -2.85
CA LEU A 84 -15.57 -23.75 -3.57
C LEU A 84 -15.40 -23.59 -5.10
N GLY A 85 -14.83 -22.46 -5.54
CA GLY A 85 -14.53 -22.22 -6.95
C GLY A 85 -13.55 -23.25 -7.54
N LYS A 86 -12.54 -23.68 -6.78
CA LYS A 86 -11.61 -24.75 -7.19
C LYS A 86 -12.32 -26.11 -7.31
N ILE A 87 -13.19 -26.46 -6.35
CA ILE A 87 -13.97 -27.70 -6.39
C ILE A 87 -14.86 -27.72 -7.63
N ILE A 88 -15.61 -26.63 -7.85
CA ILE A 88 -16.51 -26.49 -9.00
C ILE A 88 -15.73 -26.56 -10.32
N SER A 89 -14.60 -25.87 -10.44
CA SER A 89 -13.77 -25.90 -11.65
C SER A 89 -13.25 -27.32 -11.93
N SER A 90 -12.73 -28.01 -10.92
CA SER A 90 -12.22 -29.38 -11.07
C SER A 90 -13.33 -30.38 -11.42
N ALA A 91 -14.54 -30.20 -10.88
CA ALA A 91 -15.69 -31.02 -11.24
C ALA A 91 -16.08 -30.83 -12.71
N LYS A 92 -16.10 -29.57 -13.20
CA LYS A 92 -16.36 -29.25 -14.62
C LYS A 92 -15.33 -29.87 -15.56
N GLU A 93 -14.04 -29.75 -15.23
CA GLU A 93 -12.94 -30.33 -16.03
C GLU A 93 -13.05 -31.86 -16.14
N ARG A 94 -13.57 -32.53 -15.10
CA ARG A 94 -13.79 -33.98 -15.07
C ARG A 94 -15.15 -34.39 -15.67
N GLY A 95 -15.91 -33.47 -16.25
CA GLY A 95 -17.25 -33.73 -16.79
C GLY A 95 -18.29 -34.15 -15.76
N LYS A 96 -18.06 -33.86 -14.46
CA LYS A 96 -18.97 -34.27 -13.38
C LYS A 96 -20.09 -33.23 -13.21
N LYS A 97 -21.30 -33.71 -12.96
CA LYS A 97 -22.45 -32.86 -12.59
C LYS A 97 -22.16 -32.21 -11.23
N ILE A 98 -22.32 -30.89 -11.16
CA ILE A 98 -22.17 -30.13 -9.91
C ILE A 98 -23.46 -30.27 -9.10
N PRO A 99 -23.40 -30.64 -7.81
CA PRO A 99 -24.58 -30.64 -6.96
C PRO A 99 -25.22 -29.25 -6.87
N GLU A 100 -26.54 -29.18 -6.91
CA GLU A 100 -27.28 -27.90 -6.83
C GLU A 100 -27.03 -27.19 -5.51
N SER A 101 -26.94 -27.93 -4.40
CA SER A 101 -26.56 -27.40 -3.08
C SER A 101 -25.20 -26.69 -3.09
N LEU A 102 -24.21 -27.25 -3.80
CA LEU A 102 -22.88 -26.65 -3.92
C LEU A 102 -22.91 -25.36 -4.75
N ASN A 103 -23.71 -25.32 -5.83
CA ASN A 103 -23.91 -24.12 -6.63
C ASN A 103 -24.62 -23.01 -5.86
N LEU A 104 -25.64 -23.36 -5.05
CA LEU A 104 -26.36 -22.41 -4.20
C LEU A 104 -25.42 -21.84 -3.11
N GLU A 105 -24.64 -22.70 -2.46
CA GLU A 105 -23.65 -22.27 -1.47
C GLU A 105 -22.60 -21.34 -2.10
N TYR A 106 -22.06 -21.71 -3.27
CA TYR A 106 -21.08 -20.87 -3.97
C TYR A 106 -21.67 -19.51 -4.35
N SER A 107 -22.90 -19.49 -4.90
CA SER A 107 -23.59 -18.26 -5.26
C SER A 107 -23.84 -17.36 -4.06
N SER A 108 -24.29 -17.92 -2.94
CA SER A 108 -24.49 -17.18 -1.68
C SER A 108 -23.18 -16.58 -1.16
N VAL A 109 -22.09 -17.37 -1.14
CA VAL A 109 -20.76 -16.88 -0.72
C VAL A 109 -20.24 -15.78 -1.66
N CYS A 110 -20.50 -15.90 -2.97
CA CYS A 110 -20.15 -14.86 -3.92
C CYS A 110 -20.93 -13.57 -3.66
N PHE A 111 -22.24 -13.66 -3.45
CA PHE A 111 -23.09 -12.51 -3.12
C PHE A 111 -22.62 -11.81 -1.84
N ASP A 112 -22.39 -12.55 -0.76
CA ASP A 112 -21.90 -11.97 0.50
C ASP A 112 -20.53 -11.32 0.32
N TYR A 113 -19.62 -11.98 -0.40
CA TYR A 113 -18.30 -11.42 -0.69
C TYR A 113 -18.42 -10.10 -1.46
N ASP A 114 -19.20 -10.07 -2.54
CA ASP A 114 -19.35 -8.90 -3.40
C ASP A 114 -20.06 -7.75 -2.65
N TYR A 115 -21.03 -8.07 -1.79
CA TYR A 115 -21.70 -7.11 -0.91
C TYR A 115 -20.71 -6.42 0.05
N TRP A 116 -19.90 -7.18 0.78
CA TRP A 116 -18.92 -6.60 1.71
C TRP A 116 -17.78 -5.88 0.97
N ASP A 117 -17.36 -6.40 -0.19
CA ASP A 117 -16.31 -5.80 -1.00
C ASP A 117 -16.77 -4.45 -1.59
N SER A 118 -18.03 -4.33 -2.01
CA SER A 118 -18.60 -3.06 -2.44
C SER A 118 -18.54 -1.99 -1.34
N LYS A 119 -18.86 -2.35 -0.10
CA LYS A 119 -18.83 -1.42 1.04
C LYS A 119 -17.42 -0.98 1.40
N GLN A 120 -16.44 -1.88 1.44
CA GLN A 120 -15.05 -1.49 1.73
C GLN A 120 -14.45 -0.64 0.61
N LYS A 121 -14.84 -0.89 -0.66
CA LYS A 121 -14.46 -0.06 -1.81
C LYS A 121 -15.08 1.32 -1.71
N ALA A 122 -16.36 1.44 -1.33
CA ALA A 122 -17.01 2.72 -1.11
C ALA A 122 -16.29 3.55 -0.02
N LEU A 123 -15.91 2.93 1.11
CA LEU A 123 -15.10 3.61 2.14
C LEU A 123 -13.73 4.03 1.61
N LYS A 124 -13.07 3.21 0.79
CA LYS A 124 -11.79 3.58 0.16
C LYS A 124 -11.94 4.82 -0.72
N VAL A 125 -12.95 4.83 -1.59
CA VAL A 125 -13.23 5.96 -2.48
C VAL A 125 -13.52 7.20 -1.66
N TYR A 126 -14.39 7.08 -0.66
CA TYR A 126 -14.75 8.19 0.23
C TYR A 126 -13.52 8.79 0.93
N MET A 127 -12.64 7.96 1.51
CA MET A 127 -11.38 8.44 2.10
C MET A 127 -10.47 9.14 1.09
N ASN A 128 -10.37 8.63 -0.14
CA ASN A 128 -9.56 9.26 -1.18
C ASN A 128 -10.14 10.60 -1.65
N THR A 129 -11.47 10.76 -1.59
CA THR A 129 -12.16 12.02 -1.92
C THR A 129 -11.78 13.15 -0.96
N PHE A 130 -11.54 12.87 0.33
CA PHE A 130 -11.12 13.91 1.29
C PHE A 130 -9.87 14.67 0.83
N TYR A 131 -8.88 13.94 0.29
CA TYR A 131 -7.67 14.56 -0.26
C TYR A 131 -7.97 15.38 -1.52
N GLY A 132 -8.78 14.83 -2.43
CA GLY A 132 -9.18 15.52 -3.66
C GLY A 132 -9.92 16.82 -3.40
N GLU A 133 -10.86 16.80 -2.45
CA GLU A 133 -11.66 17.96 -2.05
C GLU A 133 -10.81 19.01 -1.32
N ALA A 134 -9.84 18.61 -0.51
CA ALA A 134 -8.90 19.56 0.10
C ALA A 134 -8.05 20.31 -0.93
N GLY A 135 -7.83 19.74 -2.12
CA GLY A 135 -7.15 20.39 -3.24
C GLY A 135 -8.08 21.12 -4.23
N ASN A 136 -9.40 20.98 -4.09
CA ASN A 136 -10.39 21.59 -4.97
C ASN A 136 -10.76 22.99 -4.47
N SER A 137 -10.39 24.04 -5.19
CA SER A 137 -10.60 25.44 -4.78
C SER A 137 -12.08 25.84 -4.63
N LYS A 138 -13.03 25.02 -5.08
CA LYS A 138 -14.48 25.23 -4.91
C LYS A 138 -15.05 24.47 -3.70
N SER A 139 -14.26 23.63 -3.06
CA SER A 139 -14.70 22.81 -1.94
C SER A 139 -14.76 23.63 -0.64
N PRO A 140 -15.76 23.41 0.23
CA PRO A 140 -15.82 24.07 1.54
C PRO A 140 -14.67 23.67 2.48
N ILE A 141 -13.98 22.55 2.19
CA ILE A 141 -12.84 22.07 2.96
C ILE A 141 -11.51 22.29 2.22
N PHE A 142 -11.50 23.18 1.22
CA PHE A 142 -10.30 23.51 0.47
C PHE A 142 -9.22 24.07 1.40
N LEU A 143 -8.06 23.41 1.41
CA LEU A 143 -6.87 23.89 2.07
C LEU A 143 -5.65 23.41 1.28
N ARG A 144 -5.07 24.31 0.48
CA ARG A 144 -3.94 24.01 -0.39
C ARG A 144 -2.76 23.42 0.37
N GLU A 145 -2.45 23.97 1.54
CA GLU A 145 -1.34 23.54 2.39
C GLU A 145 -1.58 22.12 2.93
N LEU A 146 -2.83 21.70 3.10
CA LEU A 146 -3.19 20.31 3.43
C LEU A 146 -2.96 19.38 2.24
N ALA A 147 -3.44 19.75 1.05
CA ALA A 147 -3.25 18.94 -0.15
C ALA A 147 -1.76 18.83 -0.53
N CYS A 148 -1.07 19.95 -0.66
CA CYS A 148 0.36 20.00 -0.99
C CYS A 148 1.22 19.41 0.14
N GLY A 149 0.85 19.61 1.40
CA GLY A 149 1.51 18.98 2.54
C GLY A 149 1.40 17.46 2.49
N THR A 150 0.23 16.93 2.13
CA THR A 150 0.03 15.48 1.94
C THR A 150 0.92 14.93 0.83
N THR A 151 0.99 15.58 -0.34
CA THR A 151 1.85 15.14 -1.46
C THR A 151 3.33 15.22 -1.08
N THR A 152 3.74 16.29 -0.40
CA THR A 152 5.14 16.51 0.00
C THR A 152 5.58 15.49 1.04
N ALA A 153 4.74 15.24 2.05
CA ALA A 153 4.97 14.20 3.04
C ALA A 153 5.00 12.80 2.39
N GLY A 154 4.14 12.52 1.41
CA GLY A 154 4.16 11.27 0.66
C GLY A 154 5.49 11.03 -0.06
N LYS A 155 5.96 12.02 -0.83
CA LYS A 155 7.27 11.98 -1.51
C LYS A 155 8.43 11.84 -0.53
N TYR A 156 8.41 12.60 0.56
CA TYR A 156 9.42 12.52 1.61
C TYR A 156 9.53 11.10 2.17
N ASN A 157 8.41 10.48 2.54
CA ASN A 157 8.41 9.11 3.08
C ASN A 157 8.85 8.09 2.04
N LEU A 158 8.44 8.23 0.79
CA LEU A 158 8.87 7.33 -0.29
C LEU A 158 10.39 7.41 -0.51
N ASN A 159 10.95 8.61 -0.47
CA ASN A 159 12.40 8.83 -0.55
C ASN A 159 13.14 8.24 0.66
N LEU A 160 12.61 8.36 1.88
CA LEU A 160 13.17 7.71 3.06
C LEU A 160 13.22 6.19 2.91
N VAL A 161 12.15 5.58 2.38
CA VAL A 161 12.10 4.14 2.12
C VAL A 161 13.10 3.76 1.04
N ALA A 162 13.16 4.51 -0.06
CA ALA A 162 14.11 4.32 -1.14
C ALA A 162 15.56 4.31 -0.63
N GLU A 163 15.94 5.31 0.16
CA GLU A 163 17.28 5.38 0.75
C GLU A 163 17.57 4.19 1.68
N PHE A 164 16.60 3.82 2.53
CA PHE A 164 16.73 2.70 3.47
C PHE A 164 16.94 1.37 2.75
N VAL A 165 16.18 1.08 1.69
CA VAL A 165 16.32 -0.18 0.95
C VAL A 165 17.60 -0.22 0.12
N SER A 166 18.00 0.91 -0.48
CA SER A 166 19.27 1.03 -1.20
C SER A 166 20.48 0.80 -0.29
N LYS A 167 20.48 1.35 0.94
CA LYS A 167 21.52 1.09 1.94
C LYS A 167 21.63 -0.38 2.36
N LYS A 168 20.56 -1.18 2.17
CA LYS A 168 20.55 -2.63 2.40
C LYS A 168 20.99 -3.44 1.16
N GLY A 169 21.32 -2.78 0.06
CA GLY A 169 21.76 -3.38 -1.19
C GLY A 169 20.63 -3.72 -2.17
N PHE A 170 19.37 -3.38 -1.87
CA PHE A 170 18.27 -3.58 -2.81
C PHE A 170 18.31 -2.51 -3.90
N GLY A 171 18.16 -2.94 -5.15
CA GLY A 171 18.03 -2.02 -6.27
C GLY A 171 16.63 -1.43 -6.35
N ILE A 172 16.50 -0.21 -6.87
CA ILE A 172 15.21 0.42 -7.17
C ILE A 172 15.06 0.45 -8.68
N LYS A 173 14.11 -0.34 -9.19
CA LYS A 173 13.86 -0.44 -10.63
C LYS A 173 12.89 0.63 -11.12
N TYR A 174 11.88 0.93 -10.31
CA TYR A 174 10.83 1.89 -10.65
C TYR A 174 10.17 2.43 -9.38
N GLY A 175 9.58 3.61 -9.45
CA GLY A 175 8.75 4.20 -8.40
C GLY A 175 7.58 4.98 -8.99
N ASP A 176 6.42 4.89 -8.34
CA ASP A 176 5.24 5.73 -8.64
C ASP A 176 4.91 6.62 -7.43
N THR A 177 3.65 7.02 -7.30
CA THR A 177 3.15 7.98 -6.32
C THR A 177 3.23 7.45 -4.90
N ASP A 178 3.02 6.15 -4.72
CA ASP A 178 2.91 5.46 -3.42
C ASP A 178 3.56 4.06 -3.42
N SER A 179 4.35 3.71 -4.45
CA SER A 179 4.95 2.39 -4.62
C SER A 179 6.38 2.44 -5.13
N LEU A 180 7.15 1.39 -4.79
CA LEU A 180 8.51 1.15 -5.28
C LEU A 180 8.61 -0.30 -5.79
N TYR A 181 9.17 -0.46 -6.98
CA TYR A 181 9.56 -1.76 -7.51
C TYR A 181 11.04 -1.97 -7.23
N LEU A 182 11.34 -3.01 -6.46
CA LEU A 182 12.69 -3.31 -5.97
C LEU A 182 13.26 -4.53 -6.66
N THR A 183 14.59 -4.62 -6.73
CA THR A 183 15.32 -5.83 -7.11
C THR A 183 16.10 -6.36 -5.91
N CYS A 184 16.06 -7.68 -5.69
CA CYS A 184 16.91 -8.30 -4.67
C CYS A 184 18.39 -8.29 -5.10
N PRO A 185 19.32 -8.19 -4.13
CA PRO A 185 20.73 -8.45 -4.38
C PRO A 185 20.98 -9.90 -4.84
N ASP A 186 21.94 -10.08 -5.73
CA ASP A 186 22.27 -11.39 -6.35
C ASP A 186 22.64 -12.48 -5.33
N LYS A 187 23.18 -12.09 -4.16
CA LYS A 187 23.53 -13.02 -3.06
C LYS A 187 22.38 -13.93 -2.60
N TYR A 188 21.13 -13.52 -2.82
CA TYR A 188 19.96 -14.33 -2.47
C TYR A 188 19.72 -15.48 -3.45
N TYR A 189 20.25 -15.38 -4.67
CA TYR A 189 20.03 -16.32 -5.76
C TYR A 189 21.22 -17.28 -5.99
N GLU A 190 22.38 -17.05 -5.36
CA GLU A 190 23.60 -17.87 -5.53
C GLU A 190 23.33 -19.39 -5.58
N LYS A 191 22.59 -19.93 -4.61
CA LYS A 191 22.28 -21.38 -4.57
C LYS A 191 21.44 -21.86 -5.75
N CYS A 192 20.45 -21.07 -6.19
CA CYS A 192 19.61 -21.47 -7.32
C CYS A 192 20.29 -21.23 -8.67
N ASP A 193 21.18 -20.23 -8.75
CA ASP A 193 22.04 -19.95 -9.91
C ASP A 193 23.10 -21.05 -10.10
N GLU A 194 23.74 -21.50 -9.02
CA GLU A 194 24.68 -22.62 -9.04
C GLU A 194 24.01 -23.92 -9.51
N ALA A 195 22.84 -24.24 -8.97
CA ALA A 195 22.09 -25.43 -9.36
C ALA A 195 21.62 -25.40 -10.82
N LEU A 196 21.26 -24.22 -11.35
CA LEU A 196 21.00 -24.05 -12.78
C LEU A 196 22.29 -24.27 -13.61
N SER A 197 23.41 -23.73 -13.15
CA SER A 197 24.71 -23.83 -13.84
C SER A 197 25.22 -25.27 -13.92
N ARG A 198 24.96 -26.09 -12.89
CA ARG A 198 25.24 -27.53 -12.89
C ARG A 198 24.27 -28.37 -13.74
N LYS A 199 23.22 -27.75 -14.30
CA LYS A 199 22.10 -28.40 -14.99
C LYS A 199 21.25 -29.32 -14.10
N ASP A 200 21.27 -29.09 -12.78
CA ASP A 200 20.45 -29.82 -11.80
C ASP A 200 18.99 -29.33 -11.83
N LEU A 201 18.75 -28.12 -12.33
CA LEU A 201 17.42 -27.49 -12.42
C LEU A 201 17.05 -27.16 -13.86
N SER A 202 15.77 -27.36 -14.19
CA SER A 202 15.20 -26.76 -15.41
C SER A 202 15.09 -25.24 -15.24
N LYS A 203 15.02 -24.50 -16.36
CA LYS A 203 14.83 -23.04 -16.34
C LYS A 203 13.56 -22.63 -15.58
N GLU A 204 12.46 -23.35 -15.79
CA GLU A 204 11.19 -23.08 -15.12
C GLU A 204 11.27 -23.33 -13.60
N ALA A 205 11.95 -24.40 -13.18
CA ALA A 205 12.18 -24.69 -11.78
C ALA A 205 13.05 -23.62 -11.11
N HIS A 206 14.10 -23.17 -11.81
CA HIS A 206 14.97 -22.09 -11.34
C HIS A 206 14.19 -20.77 -11.19
N TRP A 207 13.40 -20.36 -12.19
CA TRP A 207 12.57 -19.15 -12.10
C TRP A 207 11.54 -19.23 -10.98
N THR A 208 10.93 -20.40 -10.81
CA THR A 208 9.99 -20.65 -9.70
C THR A 208 10.69 -20.42 -8.36
N GLU A 209 11.92 -20.91 -8.21
CA GLU A 209 12.69 -20.75 -6.98
C GLU A 209 13.10 -19.29 -6.74
N MET A 210 13.57 -18.57 -7.78
CA MET A 210 13.86 -17.14 -7.67
C MET A 210 12.66 -16.33 -7.19
N VAL A 211 11.46 -16.59 -7.75
CA VAL A 211 10.24 -15.88 -7.35
C VAL A 211 9.92 -16.17 -5.88
N LYS A 212 10.01 -17.43 -5.43
CA LYS A 212 9.77 -17.79 -4.01
C LYS A 212 10.75 -17.09 -3.07
N ILE A 213 12.05 -17.14 -3.38
CA ILE A 213 13.08 -16.44 -2.61
C ILE A 213 12.75 -14.94 -2.52
N THR A 214 12.40 -14.34 -3.65
CA THR A 214 12.05 -12.91 -3.72
C THR A 214 10.85 -12.59 -2.84
N MET A 215 9.78 -13.38 -2.91
CA MET A 215 8.59 -13.20 -2.06
C MET A 215 8.95 -13.21 -0.58
N ASP A 216 9.76 -14.18 -0.14
CA ASP A 216 10.15 -14.32 1.27
C ASP A 216 11.06 -13.17 1.74
N VAL A 217 12.01 -12.78 0.90
CA VAL A 217 12.91 -11.65 1.19
C VAL A 217 12.12 -10.34 1.26
N MET A 218 11.21 -10.09 0.32
CA MET A 218 10.41 -8.87 0.30
C MET A 218 9.43 -8.78 1.47
N ARG A 219 8.84 -9.91 1.92
CA ARG A 219 8.02 -9.94 3.14
C ARG A 219 8.82 -9.51 4.37
N LYS A 220 10.05 -10.02 4.54
CA LYS A 220 10.97 -9.63 5.63
C LYS A 220 11.41 -8.18 5.51
N LEU A 221 11.71 -7.71 4.30
CA LEU A 221 12.09 -6.32 4.04
C LEU A 221 10.95 -5.37 4.40
N ARG A 222 9.71 -5.71 4.05
CA ARG A 222 8.50 -4.95 4.38
C ARG A 222 8.38 -4.72 5.89
N ASP A 223 8.64 -5.73 6.70
CA ASP A 223 8.59 -5.60 8.17
C ASP A 223 9.69 -4.64 8.69
N GLN A 224 10.90 -4.72 8.12
CA GLN A 224 11.99 -3.80 8.44
C GLN A 224 11.69 -2.36 8.02
N VAL A 225 11.11 -2.17 6.83
CA VAL A 225 10.68 -0.85 6.33
C VAL A 225 9.60 -0.26 7.24
N ASN A 226 8.62 -1.07 7.66
CA ASN A 226 7.57 -0.59 8.55
C ASN A 226 8.09 -0.23 9.96
N ALA A 227 9.06 -1.00 10.47
CA ALA A 227 9.74 -0.62 11.71
C ALA A 227 10.51 0.71 11.55
N TYR A 228 11.21 0.89 10.42
CA TYR A 228 11.92 2.13 10.10
C TYR A 228 10.97 3.34 9.98
N LEU A 229 9.86 3.19 9.25
CA LEU A 229 8.84 4.24 9.11
C LEU A 229 8.20 4.61 10.45
N ARG A 230 7.98 3.63 11.34
CA ARG A 230 7.48 3.90 12.69
C ARG A 230 8.45 4.75 13.51
N ILE A 231 9.75 4.48 13.39
CA ILE A 231 10.78 5.30 14.05
C ILE A 231 10.81 6.71 13.45
N LYS A 232 10.75 6.84 12.12
CA LYS A 232 10.85 8.14 11.44
C LYS A 232 9.63 9.03 11.53
N SER A 233 8.44 8.44 11.62
CA SER A 233 7.18 9.19 11.73
C SER A 233 6.66 9.25 13.16
N GLU A 234 7.26 8.50 14.10
CA GLU A 234 6.83 8.30 15.49
C GLU A 234 5.37 7.86 15.65
N THR A 235 4.74 7.41 14.57
CA THR A 235 3.37 6.91 14.55
C THR A 235 3.32 5.59 13.79
N SER A 236 2.23 4.84 13.94
CA SER A 236 2.01 3.58 13.21
C SER A 236 1.05 3.73 12.02
N TYR A 237 0.72 4.97 11.62
CA TYR A 237 -0.24 5.22 10.54
C TYR A 237 0.34 4.97 9.15
N LEU A 238 1.64 5.15 8.97
CA LEU A 238 2.33 4.89 7.70
C LEU A 238 2.87 3.45 7.68
N LYS A 239 2.45 2.69 6.67
CA LYS A 239 2.92 1.32 6.44
C LYS A 239 3.03 1.06 4.94
N MET A 240 4.10 0.39 4.54
CA MET A 240 4.26 -0.22 3.23
C MET A 240 3.67 -1.64 3.26
N ALA A 241 2.96 -1.98 2.20
CA ALA A 241 2.51 -3.34 1.93
C ALA A 241 3.47 -4.01 0.93
N TYR A 242 3.60 -5.33 1.04
CA TYR A 242 4.08 -6.14 -0.06
C TYR A 242 2.87 -6.49 -0.93
N GLU A 243 2.92 -6.17 -2.22
CA GLU A 243 1.84 -6.45 -3.17
C GLU A 243 2.14 -7.70 -3.99
N GLU A 244 3.22 -7.68 -4.76
CA GLU A 244 3.56 -8.75 -5.69
C GLU A 244 5.04 -8.77 -6.07
N VAL A 245 5.48 -9.90 -6.64
CA VAL A 245 6.69 -9.99 -7.47
C VAL A 245 6.25 -10.01 -8.93
N LEU A 246 6.78 -9.11 -9.76
CA LEU A 246 6.58 -9.14 -11.22
C LEU A 246 7.75 -9.88 -11.89
N PHE A 247 7.50 -11.04 -12.49
CA PHE A 247 8.51 -11.78 -13.23
C PHE A 247 7.91 -12.73 -14.28
N PRO A 248 8.34 -12.69 -15.55
CA PRO A 248 9.19 -11.67 -16.16
C PRO A 248 8.46 -10.32 -16.20
N VAL A 249 9.22 -9.24 -16.32
CA VAL A 249 8.69 -7.87 -16.35
C VAL A 249 9.44 -7.01 -17.35
N CYS A 250 8.71 -6.13 -18.03
CA CYS A 250 9.24 -5.10 -18.91
C CYS A 250 8.70 -3.73 -18.49
N PHE A 251 9.60 -2.79 -18.27
CA PHE A 251 9.27 -1.39 -18.02
C PHE A 251 9.50 -0.59 -19.32
N ALA A 252 8.42 -0.13 -19.93
CA ALA A 252 8.43 0.58 -21.22
C ALA A 252 8.43 2.10 -21.06
N GLY A 253 8.13 2.62 -19.87
CA GLY A 253 8.17 4.05 -19.57
C GLY A 253 7.44 4.40 -18.28
N LYS A 254 7.34 5.71 -17.98
CA LYS A 254 6.59 6.18 -16.82
C LYS A 254 5.13 5.72 -16.91
N LYS A 255 4.68 5.00 -15.89
CA LYS A 255 3.36 4.36 -15.78
C LYS A 255 3.05 3.37 -16.92
N LYS A 256 4.08 2.80 -17.55
CA LYS A 256 3.94 1.83 -18.65
C LYS A 256 4.85 0.65 -18.39
N TYR A 257 4.28 -0.44 -17.88
CA TYR A 257 4.98 -1.71 -17.65
C TYR A 257 4.01 -2.87 -17.83
N PHE A 258 4.56 -4.04 -18.14
CA PHE A 258 3.80 -5.28 -18.22
C PHE A 258 4.66 -6.42 -17.71
N GLY A 259 4.02 -7.42 -17.12
CA GLY A 259 4.68 -8.57 -16.54
C GLY A 259 3.68 -9.57 -15.98
N VAL A 260 4.20 -10.68 -15.47
CA VAL A 260 3.40 -11.69 -14.77
C VAL A 260 3.51 -11.44 -13.28
N GLY A 261 2.36 -11.18 -12.63
CA GLY A 261 2.26 -10.94 -11.19
C GLY A 261 2.20 -12.22 -10.38
N HIS A 262 3.00 -12.26 -9.32
CA HIS A 262 3.04 -13.33 -8.35
C HIS A 262 2.78 -12.75 -6.94
N GLU A 263 1.57 -12.95 -6.43
CA GLU A 263 1.12 -12.38 -5.14
C GLU A 263 1.48 -13.31 -3.97
N ASP A 264 0.68 -14.36 -3.76
CA ASP A 264 0.85 -15.35 -2.68
C ASP A 264 1.57 -16.62 -3.12
N VAL A 265 1.40 -17.01 -4.39
CA VAL A 265 1.94 -18.23 -4.98
C VAL A 265 2.54 -17.93 -6.35
N VAL A 266 3.54 -18.73 -6.73
CA VAL A 266 4.14 -18.62 -8.06
C VAL A 266 3.11 -19.05 -9.11
N ASN A 267 2.74 -18.15 -10.02
CA ASN A 267 1.83 -18.44 -11.12
C ASN A 267 2.31 -17.87 -12.46
N PHE A 268 3.01 -18.70 -13.24
CA PHE A 268 3.45 -18.33 -14.59
C PHE A 268 2.34 -18.37 -15.65
N LYS A 269 1.15 -18.88 -15.30
CA LYS A 269 0.01 -19.04 -16.21
C LYS A 269 -1.23 -18.41 -15.57
N PRO A 270 -1.26 -17.08 -15.39
CA PRO A 270 -2.45 -16.41 -14.87
C PRO A 270 -3.64 -16.70 -15.78
N LYS A 271 -4.83 -16.90 -15.18
CA LYS A 271 -6.05 -17.00 -15.96
C LYS A 271 -6.22 -15.69 -16.73
N PRO A 272 -6.64 -15.73 -18.01
CA PRO A 272 -6.94 -14.50 -18.73
C PRO A 272 -7.98 -13.70 -17.94
N PHE A 273 -7.81 -12.38 -17.90
CA PHE A 273 -8.77 -11.47 -17.27
C PHE A 273 -10.15 -11.74 -17.89
N SER A 274 -11.08 -12.23 -17.06
CA SER A 274 -12.48 -12.46 -17.41
C SER A 274 -13.28 -11.17 -17.25
#